data_AF-A0A4Q3VER2-F1
#
_entry.id   AF-A0A4Q3VER2-F1
#
_cell.length_a   1.000
_cell.length_b   1.000
_cell.length_c   1.000
_cell.angle_alpha   90.00
_cell.angle_beta   90.00
_cell.angle_gamma   90.00
#
_symmetry.space_group_name_H-M   'P 1'
#
loop_
_entity.id
_entity.type
_entity.pdbx_description
1 polymer ?
#
loop_
_entity_poly.entity_id
_entity_poly.type
_entity_poly.pdbx_seq_one_letter_code
_entity_poly.pdbx_strand_id
1 'polypeptide(L)'
;MLHADAPALALAPMDGITDAPMRALQGELGAFTYAVTEFIRVSTDPLPKKVFVREVPELATDSRTLTGLPVHVQLLGGNPELMAVSAVAAVAATAETAMSSGLP
;
A
#
# COMPACT_ATOMS: atom_id res chain seq x y z
N MET A 1 -12.85 -0.36 -4.99
CA MET A 1 -12.43 -0.78 -6.35
C MET A 1 -12.55 0.44 -7.24
N LEU A 2 -11.69 0.60 -8.25
CA LEU A 2 -11.85 1.69 -9.21
C LEU A 2 -12.99 1.33 -10.17
N HIS A 3 -13.92 2.25 -10.37
CA HIS A 3 -15.06 2.05 -11.25
C HIS A 3 -14.96 3.04 -12.41
N ALA A 4 -15.20 2.57 -13.64
CA ALA A 4 -15.03 3.39 -14.84
C ALA A 4 -16.13 4.46 -15.00
N ASP A 5 -17.24 4.34 -14.28
CA ASP A 5 -18.43 5.18 -14.32
C ASP A 5 -18.45 6.28 -13.26
N ALA A 6 -17.45 6.36 -12.37
CA ALA A 6 -17.36 7.39 -11.35
C ALA A 6 -15.90 7.88 -11.15
N PRO A 7 -15.67 9.19 -10.93
CA PRO A 7 -14.35 9.70 -10.63
C PRO A 7 -13.86 9.17 -9.28
N ALA A 8 -12.59 8.76 -9.21
CA ALA A 8 -11.95 8.39 -7.95
C ALA A 8 -11.28 9.61 -7.31
N LEU A 9 -11.48 9.79 -6.01
CA LEU A 9 -10.72 10.76 -5.21
C LEU A 9 -9.62 10.03 -4.46
N ALA A 10 -8.37 10.24 -4.87
CA ALA A 10 -7.22 9.58 -4.30
C ALA A 10 -6.54 10.46 -3.24
N LEU A 11 -6.16 9.87 -2.10
CA LEU A 11 -5.19 10.50 -1.21
C LEU A 11 -3.80 10.32 -1.84
N ALA A 12 -3.23 11.45 -2.29
CA ALA A 12 -1.95 11.47 -2.99
C ALA A 12 -0.79 11.07 -2.08
N PRO A 13 0.24 10.41 -2.62
CA PRO A 13 1.40 10.01 -1.84
C PRO A 13 2.31 11.21 -1.57
N MET A 14 2.61 11.46 -0.30
CA MET A 14 3.46 12.55 0.16
C MET A 14 4.42 12.02 1.23
N ASP A 15 5.70 11.90 0.85
CA ASP A 15 6.78 11.41 1.72
C ASP A 15 6.90 12.26 3.00
N GLY A 16 6.92 11.61 4.15
CA GLY A 16 6.88 12.21 5.48
C GLY A 16 5.53 12.77 5.93
N ILE A 17 4.46 12.61 5.13
CA ILE A 17 3.12 13.16 5.43
C ILE A 17 2.05 12.07 5.43
N THR A 18 1.98 11.24 4.39
CA THR A 18 0.94 10.20 4.24
C THR A 18 1.41 8.85 4.75
N ASP A 19 1.95 8.82 5.97
CA ASP A 19 2.32 7.58 6.67
C ASP A 19 1.06 6.78 7.10
N ALA A 20 1.26 5.59 7.66
CA ALA A 20 0.14 4.71 8.02
C ALA A 20 -0.85 5.34 9.03
N PRO A 21 -0.40 5.98 10.13
CA PRO A 21 -1.30 6.73 11.02
C PRO A 21 -2.10 7.82 10.31
N MET A 22 -1.47 8.61 9.43
CA MET A 22 -2.17 9.66 8.70
C MET A 22 -3.21 9.08 7.73
N ARG A 23 -2.90 7.98 7.03
CA ARG A 23 -3.87 7.28 6.17
C ARG A 23 -5.05 6.74 6.97
N ALA A 24 -4.81 6.20 8.16
CA ALA A 24 -5.88 5.76 9.04
C ALA A 24 -6.80 6.93 9.45
N LEU A 25 -6.23 8.06 9.87
CA LEU A 25 -6.97 9.27 10.22
C LEU A 25 -7.78 9.82 9.04
N GLN A 26 -7.20 9.92 7.85
CA GLN A 26 -7.94 10.36 6.65
C GLN A 26 -9.06 9.37 6.27
N GLY A 27 -8.85 8.08 6.52
CA GLY A 27 -9.87 7.06 6.29
C GLY A 27 -11.11 7.24 7.17
N GLU A 28 -10.97 7.78 8.38
CA GLU A 28 -12.13 8.09 9.26
C GLU A 28 -13.05 9.16 8.66
N LEU A 29 -12.52 10.07 7.84
CA LEU A 29 -13.32 11.10 7.17
C LEU A 29 -14.18 10.52 6.04
N GLY A 30 -13.85 9.33 5.52
CA GLY A 30 -14.61 8.66 4.45
C GLY A 30 -14.63 9.39 3.10
N ALA A 31 -13.76 10.39 2.89
CA ALA A 31 -13.78 11.22 1.69
C ALA A 31 -13.08 10.56 0.49
N PHE A 32 -12.08 9.70 0.73
CA PHE A 32 -11.23 9.15 -0.32
C PHE A 32 -11.71 7.78 -0.82
N THR A 33 -11.57 7.55 -2.12
CA THR A 33 -11.80 6.26 -2.76
C THR A 33 -10.69 5.25 -2.43
N TYR A 34 -9.45 5.72 -2.37
CA TYR A 34 -8.27 4.96 -1.97
C TYR A 34 -7.13 5.91 -1.57
N ALA A 35 -6.11 5.37 -0.91
CA ALA A 35 -4.86 6.06 -0.61
C ALA A 35 -3.67 5.40 -1.31
N VAL A 36 -2.63 6.18 -1.54
CA VAL A 36 -1.33 5.69 -2.02
C VAL A 36 -0.31 5.88 -0.91
N THR A 37 0.55 4.89 -0.69
CA THR A 37 1.61 4.95 0.33
C THR A 37 2.68 5.96 -0.05
N GLU A 38 3.52 6.32 0.91
CA GLU A 38 4.83 6.90 0.60
C GLU A 38 5.61 5.98 -0.35
N PHE A 39 6.53 6.57 -1.12
CA PHE A 39 7.27 5.78 -2.09
C PHE A 39 8.26 4.85 -1.40
N ILE A 40 8.28 3.59 -1.82
CA ILE A 40 9.31 2.65 -1.41
C ILE A 40 10.37 2.62 -2.50
N ARG A 41 11.58 3.08 -2.16
CA ARG A 41 12.69 3.19 -3.12
C ARG A 41 13.30 1.82 -3.43
N VAL A 42 13.34 1.46 -4.71
CA VAL A 42 14.03 0.29 -5.27
C VAL A 42 15.28 0.77 -6.00
N SER A 43 16.45 0.53 -5.40
CA SER A 43 17.74 1.04 -5.91
C SER A 43 18.59 -0.04 -6.56
N THR A 44 19.20 -0.90 -5.75
CA THR A 44 20.23 -1.87 -6.20
C THR A 44 19.70 -3.29 -6.25
N ASP A 45 18.78 -3.63 -5.35
CA ASP A 45 18.28 -4.99 -5.15
C ASP A 45 16.76 -4.98 -4.97
N PRO A 46 16.07 -6.09 -5.27
CA PRO A 46 14.66 -6.23 -4.95
C PRO A 46 14.45 -6.19 -3.44
N LEU A 47 13.36 -5.57 -3.01
CA LEU A 47 13.08 -5.40 -1.59
C LEU A 47 12.50 -6.69 -0.98
N PRO A 48 12.96 -7.11 0.22
CA PRO A 48 12.39 -8.27 0.89
C PRO A 48 11.00 -7.94 1.45
N LYS A 49 10.11 -8.94 1.52
CA LYS A 49 8.72 -8.82 2.01
C LYS A 49 8.58 -8.02 3.32
N LYS A 50 9.49 -8.24 4.28
CA LYS A 50 9.49 -7.56 5.59
C LYS A 50 9.56 -6.04 5.49
N VAL A 51 10.16 -5.50 4.43
CA VAL A 51 10.18 -4.04 4.19
C VAL A 51 8.77 -3.58 3.88
N PHE A 52 8.06 -4.26 2.96
CA PHE A 52 6.68 -3.91 2.62
C PHE A 52 5.75 -3.96 3.83
N VAL A 53 5.82 -5.00 4.66
CA VAL A 53 4.98 -5.11 5.88
C VAL A 53 5.29 -4.01 6.90
N ARG A 54 6.55 -3.57 6.98
CA ARG A 54 6.95 -2.49 7.88
C ARG A 54 6.48 -1.11 7.39
N GLU A 55 6.74 -0.80 6.11
CA GLU A 55 6.38 0.50 5.51
C GLU A 55 4.87 0.63 5.26
N VAL A 56 4.19 -0.51 5.05
CA VAL A 56 2.78 -0.59 4.70
C VAL A 56 2.11 -1.65 5.60
N PRO A 57 1.87 -1.33 6.88
CA PRO A 57 1.23 -2.27 7.81
C PRO A 57 -0.16 -2.70 7.34
N GLU A 58 -0.83 -1.92 6.49
CA GLU A 58 -2.13 -2.26 5.90
C GLU A 58 -2.11 -3.51 5.03
N LEU A 59 -0.94 -3.97 4.56
CA LEU A 59 -0.81 -5.27 3.89
C LEU A 59 -1.22 -6.43 4.80
N ALA A 60 -1.20 -6.22 6.12
CA ALA A 60 -1.70 -7.19 7.10
C ALA A 60 -3.22 -7.33 7.14
N THR A 61 -3.92 -6.32 6.63
CA THR A 61 -5.38 -6.16 6.67
C THR A 61 -5.93 -6.00 5.26
N ASP A 62 -5.55 -6.94 4.37
CA ASP A 62 -5.98 -6.98 2.97
C ASP A 62 -5.72 -5.67 2.20
N SER A 63 -4.58 -5.03 2.48
CA SER A 63 -4.22 -3.71 1.91
C SER A 63 -5.26 -2.63 2.20
N ARG A 64 -5.82 -2.62 3.43
CA ARG A 64 -6.80 -1.62 3.87
C ARG A 64 -6.43 -1.05 5.23
N THR A 65 -6.77 0.21 5.46
CA THR A 65 -6.77 0.78 6.80
C THR A 65 -7.80 0.07 7.70
N LEU A 66 -7.77 0.31 9.01
CA LEU A 66 -8.80 -0.20 9.94
C LEU A 66 -10.21 0.32 9.62
N THR A 67 -10.31 1.48 8.95
CA THR A 67 -11.57 2.06 8.47
C THR A 67 -12.00 1.50 7.10
N GLY A 68 -11.24 0.57 6.53
CA GLY A 68 -11.56 -0.09 5.26
C GLY A 68 -11.10 0.66 4.00
N LEU A 69 -10.45 1.82 4.14
CA LEU A 69 -9.90 2.59 3.02
C LEU A 69 -8.83 1.75 2.30
N PRO A 70 -9.00 1.43 1.00
CA PRO A 70 -7.98 0.70 0.24
C PRO A 70 -6.67 1.49 0.15
N VAL A 71 -5.53 0.80 0.30
CA VAL A 71 -4.19 1.37 0.25
C VAL A 71 -3.39 0.70 -0.86
N HIS A 72 -2.81 1.49 -1.76
CA HIS A 72 -1.96 1.02 -2.85
C HIS A 72 -0.49 1.35 -2.57
N VAL A 73 0.40 0.37 -2.74
CA VAL A 73 1.85 0.56 -2.56
C VAL A 73 2.42 1.34 -3.74
N GLN A 74 3.20 2.39 -3.46
CA GLN A 74 4.00 3.09 -4.46
C GLN A 74 5.45 2.61 -4.44
N LEU A 75 5.97 2.26 -5.62
CA LEU A 75 7.39 1.98 -5.83
C LEU A 75 8.05 3.12 -6.60
N LEU A 76 9.31 3.41 -6.28
CA LEU A 76 10.14 4.37 -7.01
C LEU A 76 11.49 3.76 -7.34
N GLY A 77 11.83 3.66 -8.62
CA GLY A 77 13.09 3.08 -9.07
C GLY A 77 13.31 3.26 -10.57
N GLY A 78 14.55 3.07 -11.02
CA GLY A 78 14.95 3.25 -12.41
C GLY A 78 15.16 1.95 -13.20
N ASN A 79 15.29 0.81 -12.51
CA ASN A 79 15.51 -0.50 -13.16
C ASN A 79 14.17 -1.26 -13.27
N PRO A 80 13.67 -1.53 -14.50
CA PRO A 80 12.39 -2.22 -14.69
C PRO A 80 12.32 -3.63 -14.09
N GLU A 81 13.41 -4.40 -14.13
CA GLU A 81 13.45 -5.77 -13.61
C GLU A 81 13.35 -5.77 -12.09
N LEU A 82 14.12 -4.91 -11.42
CA LEU A 82 14.06 -4.76 -9.97
C LEU A 82 12.69 -4.25 -9.51
N MET A 83 12.08 -3.33 -10.27
CA MET A 83 10.72 -2.84 -10.02
C MET A 83 9.69 -3.95 -10.14
N ALA A 84 9.77 -4.80 -11.18
CA ALA A 84 8.85 -5.91 -11.37
C ALA A 84 8.95 -6.96 -10.24
N VAL A 85 10.17 -7.35 -9.86
CA VAL A 85 10.38 -8.30 -8.75
C VAL A 85 9.88 -7.72 -7.42
N SER A 86 10.14 -6.43 -7.18
CA SER A 86 9.67 -5.73 -5.97
C SER A 86 8.14 -5.62 -5.92
N ALA A 87 7.48 -5.40 -7.07
CA ALA A 87 6.02 -5.37 -7.15
C ALA A 87 5.40 -6.73 -6.80
N VAL A 88 5.98 -7.83 -7.33
CA VAL A 88 5.54 -9.20 -6.96
C VAL A 88 5.75 -9.46 -5.47
N ALA A 89 6.86 -9.01 -4.90
CA ALA A 89 7.12 -9.14 -3.46
C ALA A 89 6.12 -8.36 -2.60
N ALA A 90 5.71 -7.16 -3.03
CA ALA A 90 4.67 -6.37 -2.35
C ALA A 90 3.31 -7.09 -2.35
N VAL A 91 2.89 -7.63 -3.50
CA VAL A 91 1.65 -8.42 -3.59
C VAL A 91 1.72 -9.67 -2.71
N ALA A 92 2.84 -10.39 -2.76
CA ALA A 92 3.05 -11.60 -1.97
C ALA A 92 3.07 -11.35 -0.45
N ALA A 93 3.38 -10.13 -0.01
CA ALA A 93 3.32 -9.74 1.41
C ALA A 93 1.87 -9.58 1.92
N THR A 94 0.93 -9.27 1.04
CA THR A 94 -0.51 -9.18 1.38
C THR A 94 -1.12 -10.57 1.63
N ALA A 95 -0.86 -11.50 0.71
CA ALA A 95 -1.43 -12.85 0.75
C ALA A 95 -0.98 -13.67 1.98
N GLU A 96 0.28 -13.50 2.39
CA GLU A 96 0.84 -14.24 3.53
C GLU A 96 0.27 -13.76 4.86
N THR A 97 -0.05 -12.46 4.98
CA THR A 97 -0.57 -11.92 6.23
C THR A 97 -2.07 -12.16 6.38
N ALA A 98 -2.83 -12.15 5.29
CA ALA A 98 -4.23 -12.58 5.28
C ALA A 98 -4.41 -14.04 5.77
N MET A 99 -3.44 -14.92 5.47
CA MET A 99 -3.45 -16.31 5.96
C MET A 99 -3.05 -16.46 7.43
N SER A 100 -2.31 -15.49 7.99
CA SER A 100 -1.81 -15.53 9.37
C SER A 100 -2.75 -14.85 10.37
N SER A 101 -3.55 -13.87 9.92
CA SER A 101 -4.34 -13.01 10.81
C SER A 101 -5.65 -13.62 11.32
N GLY A 102 -6.14 -14.73 10.74
CA GLY A 102 -7.32 -15.44 11.26
C GLY A 102 -8.59 -14.60 11.38
N LEU A 103 -8.67 -13.45 10.72
CA LEU A 103 -9.92 -12.70 10.61
C LEU A 103 -10.77 -13.29 9.47
N PRO A 104 -12.09 -13.44 9.68
CA PRO A 104 -13.02 -13.98 8.70
C PRO A 104 -13.16 -13.11 7.45
#